data_AF-A0A1V5TGL6-F1
#
_entry.id   AF-A0A1V5TGL6-F1
#
_cell.length_a   1.000
_cell.length_b   1.000
_cell.length_c   1.000
_cell.angle_alpha   90.00
_cell.angle_beta   90.00
_cell.angle_gamma   90.00
#
_symmetry.space_group_name_H-M   'P 1'
#
loop_
_entity.id
_entity.type
_entity.pdbx_description
1 polymer ?
#
loop_
_entity_poly.entity_id
_entity_poly.type
_entity_poly.pdbx_seq_one_letter_code
_entity_poly.pdbx_strand_id
1 'polypeptide(L)'
;MNKTLKKLSALFFVSLFVLTACAPAFTAFAVGNPCGPNTFWSLTGKTLSITGSGAVNDYPKSAENPPPWYGKTYTKIVIGSQITRIGDYAFYDNAQLTQVTGGSNLLEIGNGAFDSTKWQENLPAGKVIHVGHVAYTYKGVMPVNTALALDGKTKGIAENAFYGQTGLTRVTIPMGVTHIGPSAFMNCTALKKVALPKSVTNIGEAAFGYYFEKNPQTNLLENIPIKGFKMYCTARSAAHRYAIANNFSRYVPPAPLSPKAAPLSSGGIRVNWSKADDYVTGYLVYRSLSETGGYALLGRAGKSARAYIDTTAQAGKTYYYKVFSCRSVLGAAVYSVAAPTVRAAG
;
A
#
# COMPACT_ATOMS: atom_id res chain seq x y z
N MET A 1 -42.85 -18.65 77.48
CA MET A 1 -42.22 -18.13 76.25
C MET A 1 -40.75 -17.84 76.59
N ASN A 2 -39.76 -18.74 76.51
CA ASN A 2 -39.24 -19.58 75.40
C ASN A 2 -39.07 -18.76 74.11
N LYS A 3 -37.94 -18.63 73.39
CA LYS A 3 -36.53 -19.11 73.38
C LYS A 3 -35.80 -18.11 72.43
N THR A 4 -34.64 -17.51 72.70
CA THR A 4 -33.24 -18.01 72.60
C THR A 4 -32.86 -18.75 71.30
N LEU A 5 -31.87 -18.18 70.59
CA LEU A 5 -30.88 -18.74 69.64
C LEU A 5 -31.27 -19.90 68.70
N LYS A 6 -30.92 -19.78 67.40
CA LYS A 6 -30.04 -20.74 66.69
C LYS A 6 -29.60 -20.24 65.30
N LYS A 7 -28.28 -20.41 65.06
CA LYS A 7 -27.56 -20.39 63.78
C LYS A 7 -28.25 -21.27 62.72
N LEU A 8 -28.02 -21.01 61.43
CA LEU A 8 -27.48 -22.04 60.52
C LEU A 8 -26.98 -21.44 59.20
N SER A 9 -25.70 -21.70 58.94
CA SER A 9 -24.99 -21.67 57.67
C SER A 9 -25.64 -22.61 56.64
N ALA A 10 -25.81 -22.15 55.39
CA ALA A 10 -26.13 -23.01 54.26
C ALA A 10 -24.94 -23.09 53.30
N LEU A 11 -24.50 -24.34 53.10
CA LEU A 11 -23.38 -24.81 52.31
C LEU A 11 -23.60 -24.61 50.80
N PHE A 12 -22.49 -24.34 50.11
CA PHE A 12 -22.30 -24.50 48.67
C PHE A 12 -22.69 -25.91 48.19
N PHE A 13 -23.60 -26.00 47.22
CA PHE A 13 -23.69 -27.13 46.29
C PHE A 13 -23.41 -26.58 44.89
N VAL A 14 -22.17 -26.71 44.43
CA VAL A 14 -21.85 -26.56 43.00
C VAL A 14 -22.13 -27.91 42.36
N SER A 15 -23.22 -27.95 41.60
CA SER A 15 -23.56 -29.07 40.71
C SER A 15 -22.45 -29.23 39.67
N LEU A 16 -21.79 -30.38 39.71
CA LEU A 16 -20.81 -30.85 38.74
C LEU A 16 -21.55 -31.24 37.45
N PHE A 17 -21.74 -30.29 36.53
CA PHE A 17 -22.05 -30.62 35.14
C PHE A 17 -20.75 -31.01 34.44
N VAL A 18 -20.55 -32.30 34.23
CA VAL A 18 -19.56 -32.81 33.28
C VAL A 18 -20.06 -32.48 31.88
N LEU A 19 -19.70 -31.30 31.37
CA LEU A 19 -19.67 -31.07 29.94
C LEU A 19 -18.40 -31.71 29.40
N THR A 20 -18.54 -32.86 28.75
CA THR A 20 -17.58 -33.37 27.78
C THR A 20 -17.50 -32.39 26.62
N ALA A 21 -16.73 -31.31 26.81
CA ALA A 21 -16.24 -30.52 25.70
C ALA A 21 -15.26 -31.41 24.92
N CYS A 22 -15.74 -31.98 23.82
CA CYS A 22 -14.89 -32.37 22.70
C CYS A 22 -14.24 -31.08 22.18
N ALA A 23 -13.16 -30.65 22.85
CA ALA A 23 -12.26 -29.69 22.26
C ALA A 23 -11.68 -30.37 21.01
N PRO A 24 -11.81 -29.78 19.81
CA PRO A 24 -11.02 -30.28 18.69
C PRO A 24 -9.57 -30.27 19.17
N ALA A 25 -8.91 -31.41 19.07
CA ALA A 25 -7.49 -31.51 19.34
C ALA A 25 -6.82 -30.36 18.58
N PHE A 26 -6.39 -29.34 19.32
CA PHE A 26 -5.37 -28.44 18.81
C PHE A 26 -4.17 -29.35 18.62
N THR A 27 -4.02 -29.87 17.40
CA THR A 27 -2.74 -30.39 16.94
C THR A 27 -1.78 -29.26 17.20
N ALA A 28 -0.92 -29.43 18.20
CA ALA A 28 0.20 -28.55 18.42
C ALA A 28 0.94 -28.49 17.09
N PHE A 29 0.79 -27.38 16.36
CA PHE A 29 1.68 -27.10 15.26
C PHE A 29 3.07 -27.17 15.86
N ALA A 30 3.93 -28.04 15.34
CA ALA A 30 5.34 -28.00 15.67
C ALA A 30 5.75 -26.53 15.55
N VAL A 31 6.14 -25.91 16.67
CA VAL A 31 6.52 -24.50 16.70
C VAL A 31 7.68 -24.39 15.72
N GLY A 32 7.41 -23.79 14.55
CA GLY A 32 8.43 -23.63 13.53
C GLY A 32 9.59 -22.80 14.08
N ASN A 33 10.76 -22.88 13.45
CA ASN A 33 11.89 -22.07 13.91
C ASN A 33 11.58 -20.59 13.61
N PRO A 34 11.64 -19.67 14.57
CA PRO A 34 11.22 -18.29 14.34
C PRO A 34 12.15 -17.55 13.37
N CYS A 35 11.57 -16.69 12.53
CA CYS A 35 12.28 -15.72 11.67
C CYS A 35 11.62 -14.33 11.70
N GLY A 36 10.75 -14.11 12.68
CA GLY A 36 10.06 -12.87 12.99
C GLY A 36 9.01 -13.10 14.07
N PRO A 37 8.23 -12.07 14.46
CA PRO A 37 7.33 -12.16 15.61
C PRO A 37 6.29 -13.28 15.51
N ASN A 38 5.76 -13.53 14.30
CA ASN A 38 4.75 -14.55 14.01
C ASN A 38 5.07 -15.31 12.72
N THR A 39 6.35 -15.33 12.33
CA THR A 39 6.83 -15.96 11.10
C THR A 39 7.88 -17.00 11.44
N PHE A 40 7.85 -18.10 10.70
CA PHE A 40 8.64 -19.28 10.98
C PHE A 40 9.31 -19.81 9.72
N TRP A 41 10.36 -20.60 9.89
CA TRP A 41 11.04 -21.27 8.80
C TRP A 41 11.22 -22.76 9.06
N SER A 42 11.29 -23.52 7.97
CA SER A 42 11.68 -24.93 7.96
C SER A 42 12.48 -25.24 6.71
N LEU A 43 13.36 -26.23 6.80
CA LEU A 43 14.14 -26.74 5.67
C LEU A 43 13.82 -28.22 5.48
N THR A 44 13.23 -28.56 4.35
CA THR A 44 12.94 -29.96 3.97
C THR A 44 13.60 -30.25 2.64
N GLY A 45 14.57 -31.16 2.64
CA GLY A 45 15.48 -31.34 1.51
C GLY A 45 16.21 -30.04 1.20
N LYS A 46 16.09 -29.55 -0.04
CA LYS A 46 16.67 -28.27 -0.50
C LYS A 46 15.65 -27.12 -0.60
N THR A 47 14.50 -27.25 0.06
CA THR A 47 13.44 -26.24 0.06
C THR A 47 13.33 -25.57 1.43
N LEU A 48 13.67 -24.28 1.46
CA LEU A 48 13.43 -23.40 2.59
C LEU A 48 11.99 -22.86 2.50
N SER A 49 11.17 -23.15 3.51
CA SER A 49 9.79 -22.67 3.57
C SER A 49 9.67 -21.59 4.64
N ILE A 50 9.06 -20.46 4.29
CA ILE A 50 8.73 -19.37 5.21
C ILE A 50 7.23 -19.38 5.44
N THR A 51 6.81 -19.55 6.70
CA THR A 51 5.40 -19.74 7.09
C THR A 51 5.03 -18.81 8.23
N GLY A 52 3.78 -18.91 8.71
CA GLY A 52 3.21 -17.95 9.66
C GLY A 52 2.61 -16.73 8.95
N SER A 53 2.52 -15.62 9.67
CA SER A 53 1.88 -14.40 9.18
C SER A 53 2.66 -13.15 9.59
N GLY A 54 2.79 -12.19 8.68
CA GLY A 54 3.47 -10.92 8.94
C GLY A 54 4.87 -10.86 8.34
N ALA A 55 5.77 -10.17 9.04
CA ALA A 55 7.10 -9.84 8.54
C ALA A 55 8.16 -10.89 8.91
N VAL A 56 9.05 -11.17 7.97
CA VAL A 56 10.38 -11.72 8.24
C VAL A 56 11.28 -10.56 8.72
N ASN A 57 12.14 -10.84 9.70
CA ASN A 57 13.06 -9.86 10.27
C ASN A 57 14.04 -9.29 9.25
N ASP A 58 14.57 -8.11 9.56
CA ASP A 58 15.77 -7.56 8.91
C ASP A 58 17.03 -8.24 9.46
N TYR A 59 18.01 -8.42 8.60
CA TYR A 59 19.32 -8.96 8.95
C TYR A 59 20.41 -8.01 8.46
N PRO A 60 21.52 -7.84 9.20
CA PRO A 60 22.65 -7.05 8.73
C PRO A 60 23.34 -7.73 7.54
N LYS A 61 23.98 -6.92 6.69
CA LYS A 61 24.94 -7.39 5.67
C LYS A 61 26.30 -7.78 6.31
N SER A 62 26.27 -8.43 7.46
CA SER A 62 27.45 -8.88 8.20
C SER A 62 27.18 -10.24 8.84
N ALA A 63 28.26 -10.97 9.15
CA ALA A 63 28.17 -12.29 9.78
C ALA A 63 27.78 -12.24 11.27
N GLU A 64 27.59 -11.05 11.86
CA GLU A 64 27.38 -10.89 13.31
C GLU A 64 25.99 -11.35 13.77
N ASN A 65 24.97 -11.20 12.93
CA ASN A 65 23.60 -11.64 13.23
C ASN A 65 22.89 -12.14 11.96
N PRO A 66 23.36 -13.24 11.35
CA PRO A 66 22.87 -13.67 10.06
C PRO A 66 21.46 -14.27 10.15
N PRO A 67 20.74 -14.43 9.03
CA PRO A 67 19.46 -15.10 9.04
C PRO A 67 19.55 -16.55 9.58
N PRO A 68 18.49 -17.10 10.21
CA PRO A 68 18.53 -18.42 10.83
C PRO A 68 18.94 -19.60 9.92
N TRP A 69 18.80 -19.43 8.60
CA TRP A 69 19.20 -20.40 7.58
C TRP A 69 20.60 -20.14 7.00
N TYR A 70 21.39 -19.25 7.61
CA TYR A 70 22.78 -19.06 7.24
C TYR A 70 23.59 -20.35 7.40
N GLY A 71 24.47 -20.62 6.43
CA GLY A 71 25.21 -21.87 6.34
C GLY A 71 24.37 -23.10 5.97
N LYS A 72 23.07 -22.96 5.69
CA LYS A 72 22.23 -24.06 5.23
C LYS A 72 22.24 -24.15 3.70
N THR A 73 22.19 -25.37 3.20
CA THR A 73 22.14 -25.66 1.77
C THR A 73 20.70 -25.75 1.29
N TYR A 74 20.24 -24.79 0.49
CA TYR A 74 18.93 -24.80 -0.14
C TYR A 74 18.97 -24.14 -1.51
N THR A 75 18.14 -24.65 -2.41
CA THR A 75 18.05 -24.20 -3.82
C THR A 75 16.72 -23.53 -4.13
N LYS A 76 15.73 -23.66 -3.24
CA LYS A 76 14.37 -23.17 -3.43
C LYS A 76 13.86 -22.49 -2.16
N ILE A 77 13.16 -21.37 -2.34
CA ILE A 77 12.36 -20.72 -1.29
C ILE A 77 10.87 -20.80 -1.66
N VAL A 78 10.05 -21.14 -0.67
CA VAL A 78 8.59 -21.04 -0.71
C VAL A 78 8.12 -20.05 0.35
N ILE A 79 7.58 -18.91 -0.10
CA ILE A 79 7.05 -17.85 0.77
C ILE A 79 5.56 -18.11 1.00
N GLY A 80 5.17 -18.26 2.26
CA GLY A 80 3.78 -18.46 2.66
C GLY A 80 2.87 -17.31 2.20
N SER A 81 1.60 -17.63 1.95
CA SER A 81 0.63 -16.66 1.43
C SER A 81 0.32 -15.52 2.39
N GLN A 82 0.54 -15.68 3.70
CA GLN A 82 0.28 -14.68 4.74
C GLN A 82 1.51 -13.86 5.14
N ILE A 83 2.66 -14.07 4.48
CA ILE A 83 3.85 -13.24 4.68
C ILE A 83 3.63 -11.90 3.99
N THR A 84 3.83 -10.82 4.73
CA THR A 84 3.60 -9.44 4.25
C THR A 84 4.90 -8.71 3.93
N ARG A 85 6.02 -9.11 4.53
CA ARG A 85 7.34 -8.48 4.33
C ARG A 85 8.47 -9.50 4.38
N ILE A 86 9.44 -9.34 3.49
CA ILE A 86 10.77 -9.95 3.59
C ILE A 86 11.74 -8.85 4.02
N GLY A 87 12.48 -9.06 5.11
CA GLY A 87 13.42 -8.06 5.60
C GLY A 87 14.74 -8.01 4.83
N ASP A 88 15.53 -7.01 5.20
CA ASP A 88 16.82 -6.72 4.60
C ASP A 88 17.74 -7.93 4.67
N TYR A 89 18.44 -8.19 3.56
CA TYR A 89 19.45 -9.25 3.41
C TYR A 89 19.00 -10.67 3.81
N ALA A 90 17.69 -10.93 3.92
CA ALA A 90 17.16 -12.21 4.42
C ALA A 90 17.68 -13.43 3.66
N PHE A 91 17.87 -13.34 2.35
CA PHE A 91 18.41 -14.44 1.52
C PHE A 91 19.66 -14.01 0.74
N TYR A 92 20.37 -13.00 1.24
CA TYR A 92 21.60 -12.49 0.65
C TYR A 92 22.68 -13.58 0.52
N ASP A 93 23.47 -13.50 -0.56
CA ASP A 93 24.69 -14.32 -0.78
C ASP A 93 24.42 -15.84 -0.76
N ASN A 94 23.33 -16.25 -1.40
CA ASN A 94 23.05 -17.67 -1.62
C ASN A 94 23.35 -18.10 -3.07
N ALA A 95 24.55 -18.64 -3.27
CA ALA A 95 25.05 -19.13 -4.55
C ALA A 95 24.31 -20.37 -5.12
N GLN A 96 23.37 -20.97 -4.38
CA GLN A 96 22.61 -22.15 -4.80
C GLN A 96 21.11 -21.90 -5.02
N LEU A 97 20.57 -20.81 -4.46
CA LEU A 97 19.16 -20.46 -4.59
C LEU A 97 18.83 -20.19 -6.06
N THR A 98 17.99 -21.00 -6.70
CA THR A 98 17.61 -20.85 -8.11
C THR A 98 16.11 -20.61 -8.30
N GLN A 99 15.30 -20.79 -7.24
CA GLN A 99 13.85 -20.68 -7.32
C GLN A 99 13.27 -19.96 -6.09
N VAL A 100 12.47 -18.93 -6.33
CA VAL A 100 11.66 -18.23 -5.31
C VAL A 100 10.21 -18.28 -5.75
N THR A 101 9.31 -18.75 -4.87
CA THR A 101 7.88 -18.94 -5.17
C THR A 101 7.00 -18.51 -3.99
N GLY A 102 5.71 -18.25 -4.25
CA GLY A 102 4.73 -17.88 -3.22
C GLY A 102 4.63 -16.38 -2.97
N GLY A 103 4.23 -15.99 -1.75
CA GLY A 103 4.17 -14.58 -1.32
C GLY A 103 3.00 -13.78 -1.92
N SER A 104 1.81 -14.37 -2.06
CA SER A 104 0.66 -13.69 -2.68
C SER A 104 0.21 -12.42 -1.94
N ASN A 105 0.39 -12.34 -0.61
CA ASN A 105 0.08 -11.15 0.19
C ASN A 105 1.32 -10.30 0.49
N LEU A 106 2.45 -10.57 -0.15
CA LEU A 106 3.68 -9.81 0.06
C LEU A 106 3.49 -8.36 -0.40
N LEU A 107 3.90 -7.42 0.44
CA LEU A 107 3.78 -5.98 0.21
C LEU A 107 5.16 -5.31 0.15
N GLU A 108 6.16 -5.87 0.81
CA GLU A 108 7.47 -5.26 0.98
C GLU A 108 8.60 -6.29 0.88
N ILE A 109 9.69 -5.88 0.24
CA ILE A 109 10.96 -6.62 0.20
C ILE A 109 12.05 -5.60 0.50
N GLY A 110 12.80 -5.89 1.56
CA GLY A 110 13.87 -5.05 2.08
C GLY A 110 15.12 -5.04 1.21
N ASN A 111 16.06 -4.18 1.60
CA ASN A 111 17.30 -3.95 0.89
C ASN A 111 18.11 -5.25 0.73
N GLY A 112 18.57 -5.52 -0.49
CA GLY A 112 19.45 -6.65 -0.78
C GLY A 112 18.92 -8.03 -0.40
N ALA A 113 17.61 -8.18 -0.15
CA ALA A 113 17.02 -9.43 0.35
C ALA A 113 17.36 -10.67 -0.51
N PHE A 114 17.62 -10.50 -1.80
CA PHE A 114 18.05 -11.55 -2.73
C PHE A 114 19.33 -11.19 -3.51
N ASP A 115 20.10 -10.20 -3.05
CA ASP A 115 21.35 -9.83 -3.70
C ASP A 115 22.39 -10.96 -3.58
N SER A 116 23.25 -11.08 -4.60
CA SER A 116 24.25 -12.15 -4.69
C SER A 116 23.67 -13.57 -4.62
N THR A 117 22.41 -13.75 -5.05
CA THR A 117 21.80 -15.09 -5.17
C THR A 117 21.87 -15.60 -6.60
N LYS A 118 21.96 -16.94 -6.75
CA LYS A 118 21.93 -17.54 -8.10
C LYS A 118 20.61 -17.27 -8.84
N TRP A 119 19.52 -17.05 -8.10
CA TRP A 119 18.21 -16.71 -8.62
C TRP A 119 18.24 -15.32 -9.22
N GLN A 120 18.81 -14.33 -8.51
CA GLN A 120 18.96 -12.96 -8.96
C GLN A 120 19.91 -12.83 -10.17
N GLU A 121 20.98 -13.62 -10.21
CA GLU A 121 21.88 -13.74 -11.36
C GLU A 121 21.15 -14.22 -12.61
N ASN A 122 20.32 -15.26 -12.47
CA ASN A 122 19.61 -15.91 -13.57
C ASN A 122 18.33 -15.17 -14.00
N LEU A 123 17.99 -14.03 -13.38
CA LEU A 123 16.80 -13.26 -13.75
C LEU A 123 16.93 -12.75 -15.19
N PRO A 124 15.84 -12.82 -15.98
CA PRO A 124 15.82 -12.29 -17.34
C PRO A 124 15.94 -10.77 -17.34
N ALA A 125 16.85 -10.23 -18.16
CA ALA A 125 17.03 -8.79 -18.34
C ALA A 125 15.87 -8.14 -19.12
N GLY A 126 15.75 -6.82 -19.02
CA GLY A 126 14.86 -6.00 -19.86
C GLY A 126 13.41 -5.90 -19.39
N LYS A 127 13.08 -6.43 -18.20
CA LYS A 127 11.72 -6.36 -17.64
C LYS A 127 11.71 -6.23 -16.12
N VAL A 128 10.54 -5.86 -15.60
CA VAL A 128 10.26 -5.88 -14.16
C VAL A 128 10.14 -7.33 -13.70
N ILE A 129 10.83 -7.66 -12.62
CA ILE A 129 10.76 -8.94 -11.94
C ILE A 129 9.88 -8.77 -10.71
N HIS A 130 8.95 -9.71 -10.53
CA HIS A 130 8.09 -9.76 -9.37
C HIS A 130 8.41 -10.95 -8.47
N VAL A 131 8.30 -10.74 -7.16
CA VAL A 131 8.20 -11.80 -6.16
C VAL A 131 6.81 -11.69 -5.55
N GLY A 132 5.98 -12.71 -5.74
CA GLY A 132 4.55 -12.61 -5.43
C GLY A 132 3.89 -11.49 -6.23
N HIS A 133 3.41 -10.44 -5.53
CA HIS A 133 2.82 -9.25 -6.15
C HIS A 133 3.65 -7.98 -5.90
N VAL A 134 4.92 -8.11 -5.49
CA VAL A 134 5.84 -7.00 -5.31
C VAL A 134 6.71 -6.85 -6.55
N ALA A 135 6.77 -5.66 -7.14
CA ALA A 135 7.78 -5.32 -8.13
C ALA A 135 9.14 -5.25 -7.43
N TYR A 136 9.95 -6.30 -7.58
CA TYR A 136 11.19 -6.49 -6.85
C TYR A 136 12.36 -5.71 -7.48
N THR A 137 12.56 -5.85 -8.79
CA THR A 137 13.63 -5.11 -9.49
C THR A 137 13.35 -5.00 -10.98
N TYR A 138 13.99 -4.04 -11.67
CA TYR A 138 14.20 -4.11 -13.12
C TYR A 138 15.61 -4.62 -13.41
N LYS A 139 15.74 -5.79 -14.04
CA LYS A 139 17.05 -6.37 -14.34
C LYS A 139 17.63 -5.73 -15.61
N GLY A 140 18.78 -5.06 -15.46
CA GLY A 140 19.50 -4.38 -16.55
C GLY A 140 19.27 -2.86 -16.55
N VAL A 141 19.59 -2.21 -17.66
CA VAL A 141 19.44 -0.76 -17.85
C VAL A 141 18.21 -0.48 -18.71
N MET A 142 17.27 0.31 -18.20
CA MET A 142 16.12 0.76 -18.98
C MET A 142 16.57 1.62 -20.18
N PRO A 143 16.01 1.40 -21.38
CA PRO A 143 16.22 2.29 -22.50
C PRO A 143 15.88 3.74 -22.16
N VAL A 144 16.57 4.69 -22.80
CA VAL A 144 16.26 6.12 -22.63
C VAL A 144 14.82 6.40 -23.04
N ASN A 145 14.15 7.27 -22.31
CA ASN A 145 12.78 7.69 -22.56
C ASN A 145 11.72 6.59 -22.34
N THR A 146 12.00 5.66 -21.44
CA THR A 146 11.09 4.57 -21.07
C THR A 146 9.88 5.09 -20.30
N ALA A 147 8.68 4.72 -20.76
CA ALA A 147 7.43 4.83 -20.02
C ALA A 147 7.01 3.45 -19.52
N LEU A 148 7.17 3.21 -18.22
CA LEU A 148 6.81 1.96 -17.56
C LEU A 148 5.37 1.98 -17.05
N ALA A 149 4.62 0.91 -17.31
CA ALA A 149 3.35 0.62 -16.64
C ALA A 149 3.51 -0.67 -15.83
N LEU A 150 3.28 -0.61 -14.51
CA LEU A 150 3.32 -1.80 -13.67
C LEU A 150 2.03 -2.61 -13.81
N ASP A 151 2.14 -3.93 -13.66
CA ASP A 151 1.00 -4.85 -13.68
C ASP A 151 -0.06 -4.47 -12.62
N GLY A 152 -1.35 -4.52 -12.98
CA GLY A 152 -2.47 -4.14 -12.10
C GLY A 152 -2.63 -4.99 -10.83
N LYS A 153 -1.98 -6.15 -10.74
CA LYS A 153 -1.91 -7.00 -9.54
C LYS A 153 -0.85 -6.53 -8.55
N THR A 154 0.08 -5.66 -8.97
CA THR A 154 1.17 -5.16 -8.11
C THR A 154 0.60 -4.54 -6.83
N LYS A 155 1.10 -4.99 -5.67
CA LYS A 155 0.71 -4.51 -4.33
C LYS A 155 1.81 -3.70 -3.65
N GLY A 156 3.06 -3.98 -4.01
CA GLY A 156 4.24 -3.34 -3.44
C GLY A 156 5.30 -3.04 -4.49
N ILE A 157 6.17 -2.08 -4.18
CA ILE A 157 7.40 -1.83 -4.92
C ILE A 157 8.53 -1.94 -3.91
N ALA A 158 9.48 -2.85 -4.16
CA ALA A 158 10.56 -3.15 -3.23
C ALA A 158 11.50 -1.96 -3.04
N GLU A 159 12.26 -2.01 -1.95
CA GLU A 159 13.42 -1.13 -1.78
C GLU A 159 14.38 -1.26 -2.96
N ASN A 160 14.89 -0.11 -3.45
CA ASN A 160 15.81 -0.04 -4.59
C ASN A 160 15.32 -0.67 -5.93
N ALA A 161 14.02 -1.00 -6.07
CA ALA A 161 13.52 -1.76 -7.22
C ALA A 161 13.85 -1.16 -8.60
N PHE A 162 13.86 0.16 -8.71
CA PHE A 162 14.20 0.91 -9.92
C PHE A 162 15.39 1.85 -9.68
N TYR A 163 16.25 1.53 -8.70
CA TYR A 163 17.43 2.32 -8.41
C TYR A 163 18.28 2.56 -9.66
N GLY A 164 18.63 3.81 -9.93
CA GLY A 164 19.53 4.19 -11.03
C GLY A 164 18.98 3.99 -12.44
N GLN A 165 17.67 3.76 -12.61
CA GLN A 165 17.06 3.62 -13.93
C GLN A 165 16.88 4.99 -14.60
N THR A 166 17.99 5.59 -15.05
CA THR A 166 18.04 6.95 -15.64
C THR A 166 17.28 7.08 -16.95
N GLY A 167 16.98 5.97 -17.63
CA GLY A 167 16.12 5.94 -18.81
C GLY A 167 14.63 6.11 -18.52
N LEU A 168 14.18 5.92 -17.28
CA LEU A 168 12.77 5.99 -16.88
C LEU A 168 12.28 7.45 -16.85
N THR A 169 11.37 7.81 -17.77
CA THR A 169 10.77 9.16 -17.81
C THR A 169 9.34 9.21 -17.29
N ARG A 170 8.66 8.06 -17.28
CA ARG A 170 7.30 7.94 -16.74
C ARG A 170 7.10 6.57 -16.12
N VAL A 171 6.44 6.55 -14.95
CA VAL A 171 5.91 5.34 -14.35
C VAL A 171 4.42 5.49 -14.07
N THR A 172 3.63 4.48 -14.46
CA THR A 172 2.22 4.35 -14.09
C THR A 172 2.10 3.34 -12.95
N ILE A 173 1.77 3.84 -11.76
CA ILE A 173 1.55 3.06 -10.54
C ILE A 173 0.07 2.68 -10.45
N PRO A 174 -0.28 1.40 -10.53
CA PRO A 174 -1.67 0.96 -10.60
C PRO A 174 -2.38 1.12 -9.26
N MET A 175 -3.72 1.20 -9.33
CA MET A 175 -4.58 1.09 -8.15
C MET A 175 -4.32 -0.25 -7.47
N GLY A 176 -4.15 -0.24 -6.14
CA GLY A 176 -3.89 -1.44 -5.35
C GLY A 176 -2.46 -1.56 -4.84
N VAL A 177 -1.52 -0.79 -5.38
CA VAL A 177 -0.22 -0.57 -4.71
C VAL A 177 -0.47 0.18 -3.41
N THR A 178 0.04 -0.37 -2.32
CA THR A 178 -0.10 0.18 -0.95
C THR A 178 1.25 0.59 -0.35
N HIS A 179 2.35 -0.06 -0.77
CA HIS A 179 3.69 0.15 -0.24
C HIS A 179 4.69 0.45 -1.36
N ILE A 180 5.56 1.43 -1.13
CA ILE A 180 6.69 1.77 -2.00
C ILE A 180 7.92 1.89 -1.08
N GLY A 181 8.89 1.00 -1.25
CA GLY A 181 10.05 0.89 -0.38
C GLY A 181 11.00 2.10 -0.46
N PRO A 182 11.92 2.24 0.51
CA PRO A 182 12.97 3.24 0.48
C PRO A 182 13.74 3.20 -0.84
N SER A 183 14.14 4.37 -1.32
CA SER A 183 14.98 4.50 -2.53
C SER A 183 14.47 3.79 -3.79
N ALA A 184 13.19 3.39 -3.85
CA ALA A 184 12.63 2.59 -4.95
C ALA A 184 12.87 3.21 -6.33
N PHE A 185 12.86 4.54 -6.46
CA PHE A 185 13.20 5.29 -7.66
C PHE A 185 14.32 6.32 -7.43
N MET A 186 15.21 6.04 -6.47
CA MET A 186 16.43 6.82 -6.27
C MET A 186 17.28 6.81 -7.55
N ASN A 187 17.96 7.91 -7.86
CA ASN A 187 18.76 8.08 -9.08
C ASN A 187 17.99 7.91 -10.41
N CYS A 188 16.66 7.86 -10.41
CA CYS A 188 15.84 7.94 -11.62
C CYS A 188 15.79 9.39 -12.13
N THR A 189 16.92 9.93 -12.56
CA THR A 189 17.10 11.37 -12.82
C THR A 189 16.21 11.93 -13.93
N ALA A 190 15.76 11.10 -14.87
CA ALA A 190 14.82 11.50 -15.93
C ALA A 190 13.34 11.44 -15.50
N LEU A 191 13.01 10.78 -14.38
CA LEU A 191 11.67 10.72 -13.82
C LEU A 191 11.38 12.04 -13.09
N LYS A 192 10.90 13.05 -13.82
CA LYS A 192 10.63 14.39 -13.25
C LYS A 192 9.25 14.54 -12.60
N LYS A 193 8.34 13.59 -12.82
CA LYS A 193 6.97 13.67 -12.29
C LYS A 193 6.36 12.30 -12.07
N VAL A 194 5.55 12.20 -11.02
CA VAL A 194 4.81 10.98 -10.67
C VAL A 194 3.39 11.31 -10.25
N ALA A 195 2.46 10.40 -10.53
CA ALA A 195 1.09 10.47 -10.05
C ALA A 195 0.81 9.20 -9.23
N LEU A 196 0.47 9.39 -7.95
CA LEU A 196 0.27 8.27 -7.04
C LEU A 196 -1.22 8.11 -6.69
N PRO A 197 -1.78 6.90 -6.85
CA PRO A 197 -3.16 6.65 -6.46
C PRO A 197 -3.33 6.76 -4.94
N LYS A 198 -4.57 7.01 -4.48
CA LYS A 198 -4.89 7.09 -3.05
C LYS A 198 -4.62 5.78 -2.30
N SER A 199 -4.54 4.65 -3.00
CA SER A 199 -4.24 3.34 -2.40
C SER A 199 -2.85 3.27 -1.78
N VAL A 200 -1.90 4.11 -2.22
CA VAL A 200 -0.56 4.16 -1.62
C VAL A 200 -0.67 4.75 -0.23
N THR A 201 -0.38 3.93 0.78
CA THR A 201 -0.46 4.28 2.20
C THR A 201 0.92 4.45 2.83
N ASN A 202 1.95 3.83 2.26
CA ASN A 202 3.33 3.92 2.72
C ASN A 202 4.28 4.27 1.55
N ILE A 203 5.21 5.20 1.80
CA ILE A 203 6.27 5.62 0.87
C ILE A 203 7.55 5.76 1.70
N GLY A 204 8.56 4.96 1.38
CA GLY A 204 9.84 4.95 2.07
C GLY A 204 10.68 6.20 1.83
N GLU A 205 11.72 6.36 2.64
CA GLU A 205 12.67 7.46 2.54
C GLU A 205 13.27 7.55 1.13
N ALA A 206 13.36 8.77 0.59
CA ALA A 206 13.95 9.06 -0.71
C ALA A 206 13.45 8.18 -1.88
N ALA A 207 12.26 7.57 -1.76
CA ALA A 207 11.69 6.70 -2.79
C ALA A 207 11.51 7.40 -4.14
N PHE A 208 11.32 8.72 -4.17
CA PHE A 208 11.14 9.49 -5.39
C PHE A 208 11.87 10.83 -5.33
N GLY A 209 12.33 11.31 -6.48
CA GLY A 209 12.74 12.70 -6.64
C GLY A 209 14.11 13.02 -6.04
N TYR A 210 14.96 12.01 -5.84
CA TYR A 210 16.31 12.15 -5.32
C TYR A 210 17.34 11.50 -6.24
N TYR A 211 18.56 12.03 -6.19
CA TYR A 211 19.76 11.35 -6.66
C TYR A 211 20.88 11.50 -5.64
N PHE A 212 21.87 10.61 -5.67
CA PHE A 212 23.05 10.68 -4.83
C PHE A 212 24.11 11.56 -5.48
N GLU A 213 24.66 12.48 -4.71
CA GLU A 213 25.83 13.25 -5.09
C GLU A 213 26.85 13.23 -3.95
N LYS A 214 28.14 13.17 -4.29
CA LYS A 214 29.20 13.27 -3.30
C LYS A 214 29.45 14.75 -3.02
N ASN A 215 29.27 15.16 -1.77
CA ASN A 215 29.57 16.51 -1.34
C ASN A 215 31.10 16.75 -1.47
N PRO A 216 31.55 17.74 -2.26
CA PRO A 216 32.97 17.96 -2.49
C PRO A 216 33.72 18.52 -1.28
N GLN A 217 33.01 19.10 -0.29
CA GLN A 217 33.59 19.61 0.95
C GLN A 217 33.68 18.53 2.03
N THR A 218 32.61 17.75 2.23
CA THR A 218 32.55 16.77 3.33
C THR A 218 32.98 15.36 2.90
N ASN A 219 33.06 15.11 1.59
CA ASN A 219 33.32 13.81 0.99
C ASN A 219 32.23 12.75 1.30
N LEU A 220 31.09 13.17 1.88
CA LEU A 220 29.94 12.32 2.20
C LEU A 220 28.99 12.22 1.00
N LEU A 221 28.27 11.11 0.91
CA LEU A 221 27.17 10.95 -0.05
C LEU A 221 25.91 11.59 0.52
N GLU A 222 25.27 12.44 -0.27
CA GLU A 222 24.05 13.16 0.12
C GLU A 222 22.91 12.88 -0.87
N ASN A 223 21.69 12.84 -0.33
CA ASN A 223 20.46 12.76 -1.11
C ASN A 223 20.10 14.15 -1.64
N ILE A 224 20.32 14.39 -2.94
CA ILE A 224 20.02 15.67 -3.58
C ILE A 224 18.64 15.64 -4.24
N PRO A 225 17.72 16.56 -3.90
CA PRO A 225 16.43 16.68 -4.57
C PRO A 225 16.58 16.98 -6.06
N ILE A 226 15.87 16.23 -6.91
CA ILE A 226 15.78 16.51 -8.34
C ILE A 226 15.04 17.83 -8.54
N LYS A 227 15.76 18.84 -9.07
CA LYS A 227 15.18 20.15 -9.39
C LYS A 227 13.94 20.01 -10.28
N GLY A 228 12.85 20.64 -9.85
CA GLY A 228 11.57 20.64 -10.57
C GLY A 228 10.76 19.35 -10.46
N PHE A 229 11.13 18.41 -9.59
CA PHE A 229 10.35 17.20 -9.37
C PHE A 229 8.92 17.54 -8.90
N LYS A 230 7.92 16.97 -9.57
CA LYS A 230 6.50 17.28 -9.35
C LYS A 230 5.65 16.04 -9.05
N MET A 231 4.92 16.08 -7.95
CA MET A 231 3.99 15.02 -7.56
C MET A 231 2.53 15.40 -7.81
N TYR A 232 1.77 14.50 -8.42
CA TYR A 232 0.31 14.58 -8.48
C TYR A 232 -0.23 13.63 -7.40
N CYS A 233 -0.99 14.17 -6.44
CA CYS A 233 -1.42 13.41 -5.29
C CYS A 233 -2.84 13.76 -4.85
N THR A 234 -3.48 12.80 -4.18
CA THR A 234 -4.79 13.01 -3.56
C THR A 234 -4.62 13.75 -2.24
N ALA A 235 -5.50 14.69 -1.93
CA ALA A 235 -5.43 15.43 -0.68
C ALA A 235 -5.36 14.49 0.54
N ARG A 236 -4.43 14.76 1.45
CA ARG A 236 -4.17 13.98 2.69
C ARG A 236 -3.70 12.53 2.48
N SER A 237 -3.34 12.13 1.25
CA SER A 237 -2.73 10.80 1.02
C SER A 237 -1.28 10.73 1.50
N ALA A 238 -0.70 9.52 1.51
CA ALA A 238 0.72 9.34 1.79
C ALA A 238 1.60 10.15 0.81
N ALA A 239 1.25 10.15 -0.47
CA ALA A 239 1.91 10.97 -1.49
C ALA A 239 1.84 12.47 -1.20
N HIS A 240 0.71 12.97 -0.68
CA HIS A 240 0.59 14.37 -0.28
C HIS A 240 1.53 14.71 0.89
N ARG A 241 1.59 13.85 1.91
CA ARG A 241 2.51 14.02 3.05
C ARG A 241 3.97 13.93 2.61
N TYR A 242 4.31 12.96 1.77
CA TYR A 242 5.66 12.79 1.23
C TYR A 242 6.11 14.04 0.45
N ALA A 243 5.25 14.58 -0.42
CA ALA A 243 5.56 15.80 -1.15
C ALA A 243 5.81 17.01 -0.22
N ILE A 244 5.03 17.15 0.86
CA ILE A 244 5.22 18.22 1.85
C ILE A 244 6.53 18.03 2.62
N ALA A 245 6.77 16.82 3.15
CA ALA A 245 7.94 16.51 3.98
C ALA A 245 9.26 16.73 3.24
N ASN A 246 9.27 16.51 1.93
CA ASN A 246 10.46 16.66 1.09
C ASN A 246 10.47 17.98 0.29
N ASN A 247 9.56 18.91 0.57
CA ASN A 247 9.42 20.20 -0.10
C ASN A 247 9.32 20.11 -1.65
N PHE A 248 8.68 19.05 -2.16
CA PHE A 248 8.49 18.86 -3.59
C PHE A 248 7.31 19.69 -4.13
N SER A 249 7.43 20.14 -5.38
CA SER A 249 6.29 20.71 -6.10
C SER A 249 5.19 19.67 -6.18
N ARG A 250 3.95 20.09 -5.92
CA ARG A 250 2.81 19.17 -5.93
C ARG A 250 1.57 19.80 -6.52
N TYR A 251 0.76 18.96 -7.17
CA TYR A 251 -0.59 19.29 -7.57
C TYR A 251 -1.56 18.37 -6.84
N VAL A 252 -2.48 19.00 -6.11
CA VAL A 252 -3.64 18.38 -5.48
C VAL A 252 -4.86 19.07 -6.05
N PRO A 253 -5.83 18.35 -6.65
CA PRO A 253 -7.04 18.99 -7.15
C PRO A 253 -7.75 19.75 -6.03
N PRO A 254 -8.17 21.01 -6.23
CA PRO A 254 -9.00 21.73 -5.28
C PRO A 254 -10.42 21.15 -5.26
N ALA A 255 -11.11 21.29 -4.12
CA ALA A 255 -12.51 20.88 -4.03
C ALA A 255 -13.39 21.75 -4.95
N PRO A 256 -14.47 21.19 -5.52
CA PRO A 256 -15.47 21.97 -6.25
C PRO A 256 -16.04 23.09 -5.38
N LEU A 257 -16.29 24.24 -5.98
CA LEU A 257 -16.73 25.45 -5.27
C LEU A 257 -18.26 25.53 -5.23
N SER A 258 -18.80 26.11 -4.16
CA SER A 258 -20.22 26.43 -4.00
C SER A 258 -21.17 25.28 -4.38
N PRO A 259 -20.99 24.05 -3.83
CA PRO A 259 -21.91 22.97 -4.12
C PRO A 259 -23.32 23.33 -3.65
N LYS A 260 -24.34 22.89 -4.38
CA LYS A 260 -25.76 22.98 -3.98
C LYS A 260 -26.49 21.71 -4.42
N ALA A 261 -27.56 21.36 -3.70
CA ALA A 261 -28.47 20.29 -4.08
C ALA A 261 -29.91 20.82 -4.03
N ALA A 262 -30.71 20.49 -5.04
CA ALA A 262 -32.11 20.87 -5.10
C ALA A 262 -32.94 19.78 -5.79
N PRO A 263 -34.18 19.51 -5.33
CA PRO A 263 -35.10 18.63 -6.05
C PRO A 263 -35.45 19.22 -7.43
N LEU A 264 -35.76 18.34 -8.37
CA LEU A 264 -36.27 18.70 -9.70
C LEU A 264 -37.77 18.45 -9.78
N SER A 265 -38.50 19.31 -10.49
CA SER A 265 -39.93 19.12 -10.76
C SER A 265 -40.22 17.85 -11.56
N SER A 266 -39.25 17.37 -12.34
CA SER A 266 -39.31 16.11 -13.10
C SER A 266 -39.02 14.86 -12.26
N GLY A 267 -38.80 15.00 -10.95
CA GLY A 267 -38.27 13.96 -10.08
C GLY A 267 -36.74 13.91 -10.06
N GLY A 268 -36.19 13.46 -8.93
CA GLY A 268 -34.75 13.39 -8.68
C GLY A 268 -34.15 14.66 -8.08
N ILE A 269 -32.84 14.62 -7.81
CA ILE A 269 -32.09 15.74 -7.20
C ILE A 269 -30.98 16.20 -8.15
N ARG A 270 -30.92 17.50 -8.44
CA ARG A 270 -29.77 18.12 -9.10
C ARG A 270 -28.75 18.54 -8.06
N VAL A 271 -27.52 18.04 -8.21
CA VAL A 271 -26.35 18.48 -7.45
C VAL A 271 -25.48 19.32 -8.37
N ASN A 272 -25.29 20.60 -8.07
CA ASN A 272 -24.50 21.51 -8.89
C ASN A 272 -23.30 22.07 -8.14
N TRP A 273 -22.29 22.54 -8.89
CA TRP A 273 -21.05 23.11 -8.36
C TRP A 273 -20.40 24.02 -9.41
N SER A 274 -19.52 24.90 -8.93
CA SER A 274 -18.63 25.71 -9.75
C SER A 274 -17.29 25.01 -9.95
N LYS A 275 -16.61 25.36 -11.06
CA LYS A 275 -15.30 24.82 -11.43
C LYS A 275 -14.28 25.06 -10.32
N ALA A 276 -13.45 24.05 -10.04
CA ALA A 276 -12.40 24.17 -9.01
C ALA A 276 -11.11 24.80 -9.58
N ASP A 277 -10.57 24.27 -10.69
CA ASP A 277 -9.46 24.85 -11.46
C ASP A 277 -9.47 24.35 -12.92
N ASP A 278 -8.51 24.82 -13.74
CA ASP A 278 -8.36 24.45 -15.16
C ASP A 278 -7.74 23.07 -15.41
N TYR A 279 -7.10 22.50 -14.40
CA TYR A 279 -6.41 21.21 -14.49
C TYR A 279 -7.35 20.04 -14.14
N VAL A 280 -8.47 20.26 -13.45
CA VAL A 280 -9.48 19.23 -13.20
C VAL A 280 -9.96 18.57 -14.49
N THR A 281 -10.00 17.24 -14.48
CA THR A 281 -10.44 16.41 -15.62
C THR A 281 -11.84 15.84 -15.42
N GLY A 282 -12.40 15.92 -14.21
CA GLY A 282 -13.75 15.45 -13.92
C GLY A 282 -14.12 15.57 -12.45
N TYR A 283 -15.28 15.03 -12.11
CA TYR A 283 -15.85 15.07 -10.77
C TYR A 283 -16.42 13.71 -10.36
N LEU A 284 -16.40 13.44 -9.07
CA LEU A 284 -17.11 12.30 -8.45
C LEU A 284 -18.23 12.85 -7.59
N VAL A 285 -19.42 12.24 -7.69
CA VAL A 285 -20.57 12.56 -6.86
C VAL A 285 -20.88 11.35 -5.99
N TYR A 286 -20.88 11.56 -4.70
CA TYR A 286 -21.22 10.57 -3.69
C TYR A 286 -22.50 10.94 -2.98
N ARG A 287 -23.27 9.94 -2.54
CA ARG A 287 -24.54 10.10 -1.83
C ARG A 287 -24.57 9.28 -0.53
N SER A 288 -25.27 9.77 0.48
CA SER A 288 -25.57 9.09 1.74
C SER A 288 -26.99 9.42 2.20
N LEU A 289 -27.57 8.53 3.03
CA LEU A 289 -28.81 8.79 3.79
C LEU A 289 -28.54 9.52 5.12
N SER A 290 -27.27 9.69 5.49
CA SER A 290 -26.84 10.36 6.71
C SER A 290 -25.69 11.31 6.42
N GLU A 291 -25.70 12.49 7.05
CA GLU A 291 -24.64 13.48 6.91
C GLU A 291 -23.27 12.93 7.31
N THR A 292 -23.25 12.17 8.41
CA THR A 292 -22.07 11.57 9.04
C THR A 292 -21.86 10.09 8.67
N GLY A 293 -22.83 9.47 8.00
CA GLY A 293 -22.79 8.07 7.61
C GLY A 293 -21.88 7.76 6.41
N GLY A 294 -21.93 6.51 5.96
CA GLY A 294 -21.19 6.03 4.79
C GLY A 294 -21.73 6.59 3.48
N TYR A 295 -20.83 7.11 2.64
CA TYR A 295 -21.16 7.64 1.32
C TYR A 295 -20.83 6.61 0.24
N ALA A 296 -21.79 6.34 -0.65
CA ALA A 296 -21.60 5.51 -1.83
C ALA A 296 -21.34 6.37 -3.07
N LEU A 297 -20.52 5.89 -4.00
CA LEU A 297 -20.31 6.56 -5.28
C LEU A 297 -21.63 6.48 -6.07
N LEU A 298 -22.19 7.63 -6.41
CA LEU A 298 -23.39 7.72 -7.23
C LEU A 298 -23.06 7.83 -8.71
N GLY A 299 -22.03 8.62 -9.06
CA GLY A 299 -21.65 8.79 -10.45
C GLY A 299 -20.42 9.66 -10.68
N ARG A 300 -20.05 9.78 -11.96
CA ARG A 300 -18.90 10.55 -12.45
C ARG A 300 -19.38 11.59 -13.45
N ALA A 301 -18.77 12.75 -13.44
CA ALA A 301 -19.05 13.82 -14.39
C ALA A 301 -17.76 14.31 -15.07
N GLY A 302 -17.85 14.75 -16.32
CA GLY A 302 -16.70 15.23 -17.10
C GLY A 302 -16.20 16.61 -16.65
N LYS A 303 -15.01 17.01 -17.14
CA LYS A 303 -14.35 18.32 -16.88
C LYS A 303 -15.28 19.53 -16.96
N SER A 304 -16.15 19.57 -17.97
CA SER A 304 -17.04 20.71 -18.24
C SER A 304 -18.34 20.67 -17.44
N ALA A 305 -18.63 19.57 -16.74
CA ALA A 305 -19.86 19.45 -15.97
C ALA A 305 -19.91 20.46 -14.81
N ARG A 306 -21.09 21.02 -14.60
CA ARG A 306 -21.42 21.90 -13.46
C ARG A 306 -22.57 21.35 -12.63
N ALA A 307 -23.08 20.18 -13.01
CA ALA A 307 -24.10 19.47 -12.28
C ALA A 307 -24.08 17.97 -12.57
N TYR A 308 -24.71 17.21 -11.67
CA TYR A 308 -25.08 15.81 -11.81
C TYR A 308 -26.54 15.66 -11.39
N ILE A 309 -27.30 14.84 -12.10
CA ILE A 309 -28.71 14.56 -11.78
C ILE A 309 -28.79 13.18 -11.16
N ASP A 310 -29.19 13.12 -9.89
CA ASP A 310 -29.57 11.90 -9.20
C ASP A 310 -31.03 11.56 -9.53
N THR A 311 -31.23 10.78 -10.58
CA THR A 311 -32.56 10.27 -10.98
C THR A 311 -33.07 9.15 -10.08
N THR A 312 -32.27 8.70 -9.11
CA THR A 312 -32.60 7.58 -8.21
C THR A 312 -33.04 8.02 -6.82
N ALA A 313 -33.08 9.34 -6.56
CA ALA A 313 -33.59 9.89 -5.31
C ALA A 313 -35.11 9.65 -5.21
N GLN A 314 -35.56 9.18 -4.05
CA GLN A 314 -36.97 8.86 -3.79
C GLN A 314 -37.67 9.98 -3.03
N ALA A 315 -38.93 10.21 -3.39
CA ALA A 315 -39.81 11.17 -2.75
C ALA A 315 -39.84 10.98 -1.22
N GLY A 316 -39.70 12.08 -0.48
CA GLY A 316 -39.80 12.09 0.98
C GLY A 316 -38.56 11.59 1.72
N LYS A 317 -37.48 11.23 1.02
CA LYS A 317 -36.18 10.91 1.63
C LYS A 317 -35.23 12.09 1.54
N THR A 318 -34.47 12.34 2.60
CA THR A 318 -33.37 13.30 2.58
C THR A 318 -32.07 12.61 2.21
N TYR A 319 -31.38 13.16 1.23
CA TYR A 319 -30.08 12.69 0.78
C TYR A 319 -29.00 13.74 1.01
N TYR A 320 -27.80 13.28 1.33
CA TYR A 320 -26.60 14.08 1.51
C TYR A 320 -25.62 13.76 0.41
N TYR A 321 -25.00 14.79 -0.16
CA TYR A 321 -24.10 14.68 -1.29
C TYR A 321 -22.74 15.28 -1.00
N LYS A 322 -21.70 14.61 -1.49
CA LYS A 322 -20.32 15.10 -1.52
C LYS A 322 -19.81 15.07 -2.94
N VAL A 323 -19.20 16.18 -3.37
CA VAL A 323 -18.59 16.29 -4.70
C VAL A 323 -17.08 16.42 -4.53
N PHE A 324 -16.34 15.67 -5.34
CA PHE A 324 -14.88 15.72 -5.39
C PHE A 324 -14.44 16.09 -6.81
N SER A 325 -13.38 16.89 -6.92
CA SER A 325 -12.67 17.07 -8.19
C SER A 325 -11.69 15.93 -8.39
N CYS A 326 -11.44 15.56 -9.64
CA CYS A 326 -10.38 14.61 -9.99
C CYS A 326 -9.45 15.16 -11.09
N ARG A 327 -8.20 14.70 -11.05
CA ARG A 327 -7.20 14.87 -12.11
C ARG A 327 -6.69 13.50 -12.53
N SER A 328 -6.97 13.11 -13.76
CA SER A 328 -6.37 11.96 -14.43
C SER A 328 -5.08 12.41 -15.11
N VAL A 329 -3.94 11.84 -14.72
CA VAL A 329 -2.62 12.24 -15.18
C VAL A 329 -1.63 11.08 -15.00
N LEU A 330 -0.75 10.87 -15.97
CA LEU A 330 0.24 9.78 -15.96
C LEU A 330 -0.35 8.37 -15.74
N GLY A 331 -1.61 8.13 -16.11
CA GLY A 331 -2.28 6.84 -15.93
C GLY A 331 -2.84 6.61 -14.52
N ALA A 332 -2.78 7.61 -13.64
CA ALA A 332 -3.41 7.58 -12.32
C ALA A 332 -4.47 8.68 -12.20
N ALA A 333 -5.41 8.50 -11.27
CA ALA A 333 -6.38 9.51 -10.90
C ALA A 333 -6.12 9.97 -9.45
N VAL A 334 -6.04 11.28 -9.26
CA VAL A 334 -5.90 11.92 -7.95
C VAL A 334 -7.10 12.82 -7.66
N TYR A 335 -7.41 13.00 -6.38
CA TYR A 335 -8.68 13.59 -5.96
C TYR A 335 -8.50 14.72 -4.94
N SER A 336 -9.47 15.64 -4.92
CA SER A 336 -9.56 16.67 -3.89
C SER A 336 -10.02 16.10 -2.55
N VAL A 337 -10.08 16.95 -1.52
CA VAL A 337 -11.03 16.73 -0.41
C VAL A 337 -12.47 16.92 -0.91
N ALA A 338 -13.46 16.46 -0.14
CA ALA A 338 -14.86 16.74 -0.45
C ALA A 338 -15.11 18.26 -0.41
N ALA A 339 -15.92 18.76 -1.35
CA ALA A 339 -16.59 20.04 -1.17
C ALA A 339 -17.52 19.99 0.07
N PRO A 340 -17.96 21.15 0.60
CA PRO A 340 -18.96 21.16 1.67
C PRO A 340 -20.15 20.26 1.36
N THR A 341 -20.57 19.46 2.35
CA THR A 341 -21.73 18.56 2.19
C THR A 341 -22.97 19.39 1.90
N VAL A 342 -23.76 18.95 0.93
CA VAL A 342 -25.07 19.53 0.61
C VAL A 342 -26.16 18.49 0.74
N ARG A 343 -27.40 18.92 1.00
CA ARG A 343 -28.53 18.00 1.15
C ARG A 343 -29.75 18.51 0.40
N ALA A 344 -30.60 17.58 0.00
CA ALA A 344 -31.92 17.87 -0.56
C ALA A 344 -32.88 16.73 -0.21
N ALA A 345 -34.15 17.08 -0.04
CA ALA A 345 -35.25 16.11 -0.03
C ALA A 345 -35.55 15.70 -1.47
N GLY A 346 -35.75 14.40 -1.69
CA GLY A 346 -36.11 13.80 -2.98
C GLY A 346 -37.59 13.85 -3.29
#